data_AF-A0A960MHA7-F1
#
_entry.id   AF-A0A960MHA7-F1
#
_cell.length_a   1.000
_cell.length_b   1.000
_cell.length_c   1.000
_cell.angle_alpha   90.00
_cell.angle_beta   90.00
_cell.angle_gamma   90.00
#
_symmetry.space_group_name_H-M   'P 1'
#
loop_
_entity.id
_entity.type
_entity.pdbx_description
1 polymer ?
#
loop_
_entity_poly.entity_id
_entity_poly.type
_entity_poly.pdbx_seq_one_letter_code
_entity_poly.pdbx_strand_id
1 'polypeptide(L)' 'MKEPSVLFRARVPQARLRRAEEILDQLGLKPGEAFNLLLAQIELRKGLPFEVSLGASPLLSAEEQGDNWNESLGTY' A
#
# COMPACT_ATOMS: atom_id res chain seq x y z
N MET A 1 18.21 9.38 20.11
CA MET A 1 17.68 8.47 21.16
C MET A 1 17.04 7.30 20.42
N LYS A 2 17.27 6.04 20.82
CA LYS A 2 16.54 4.91 20.22
C LYS A 2 15.08 5.02 20.65
N GLU A 3 14.17 5.11 19.70
CA GLU A 3 12.75 4.98 19.99
C GLU A 3 12.46 3.58 20.54
N PRO A 4 11.57 3.46 21.55
CA PRO A 4 11.18 2.16 22.06
C PRO A 4 10.44 1.39 20.96
N SER A 5 10.83 0.13 20.73
CA SER A 5 10.11 -0.76 19.82
C SER A 5 9.15 -1.67 20.57
N VAL A 6 8.02 -2.00 19.93
CA VAL A 6 7.00 -2.91 20.46
C VAL A 6 6.76 -4.04 19.46
N LEU A 7 6.49 -5.24 19.95
CA LEU A 7 6.23 -6.41 19.11
C LEU A 7 4.75 -6.52 18.76
N PHE A 8 4.42 -6.27 17.48
CA PHE A 8 3.08 -6.50 16.93
C PHE A 8 2.94 -7.92 16.38
N ARG A 9 1.87 -8.64 16.76
CA ARG A 9 1.57 -9.98 16.25
C ARG A 9 0.13 -10.05 15.77
N ALA A 10 -0.06 -10.53 14.55
CA ALA A 10 -1.38 -10.81 13.97
C ALA A 10 -1.39 -12.20 13.35
N ARG A 11 -2.53 -12.90 13.46
CA ARG A 11 -2.73 -14.17 12.75
C ARG A 11 -3.07 -13.88 11.29
N VAL A 12 -2.33 -14.46 10.37
CA VAL A 12 -2.57 -14.35 8.92
C VAL A 12 -2.66 -15.75 8.29
N PRO A 13 -3.46 -15.94 7.23
CA PRO A 13 -3.45 -17.20 6.50
C PRO A 13 -2.06 -17.48 5.93
N GLN A 14 -1.53 -18.68 6.19
CA GLN A 14 -0.18 -19.06 5.77
C GLN A 14 0.05 -18.89 4.26
N ALA A 15 -0.92 -19.31 3.45
CA ALA A 15 -0.84 -19.17 1.99
C ALA A 15 -0.79 -17.69 1.53
N ARG A 16 -1.44 -16.78 2.28
CA ARG A 16 -1.38 -15.33 1.99
C ARG A 16 0.00 -14.78 2.32
N LEU A 17 0.56 -15.16 3.47
CA LEU A 17 1.89 -14.71 3.88
C LEU A 17 2.96 -15.17 2.88
N ARG A 18 2.95 -16.45 2.52
CA ARG A 18 3.93 -17.02 1.57
C ARG A 18 3.95 -16.28 0.22
N ARG A 19 2.78 -16.01 -0.36
CA ARG A 19 2.69 -15.26 -1.62
C ARG A 19 3.20 -13.83 -1.48
N ALA A 20 2.91 -13.17 -0.35
CA ALA A 20 3.43 -11.83 -0.09
C ALA A 20 4.96 -11.84 0.08
N GLU A 21 5.53 -12.84 0.76
CA GLU A 21 6.98 -13.00 0.92
C GLU A 21 7.69 -13.14 -0.42
N GLU A 22 7.16 -13.94 -1.36
CA GLU A 22 7.72 -14.10 -2.71
C GLU A 22 7.77 -12.78 -3.50
N ILE A 23 6.79 -11.90 -3.31
CA ILE A 23 6.75 -10.57 -3.94
C ILE A 23 7.72 -9.62 -3.24
N LEU A 24 7.71 -9.60 -1.91
CA LEU A 24 8.56 -8.71 -1.12
C LEU A 24 10.05 -9.01 -1.31
N ASP A 25 10.42 -10.29 -1.47
CA ASP A 25 11.79 -10.70 -1.76
C ASP A 25 12.30 -10.13 -3.10
N GLN A 26 11.46 -10.13 -4.13
CA GLN A 26 11.77 -9.49 -5.42
C GLN A 26 11.95 -7.97 -5.30
N LEU A 27 11.31 -7.34 -4.33
CA LEU A 27 11.45 -5.92 -4.01
C LEU A 27 12.61 -5.63 -3.03
N GLY A 28 13.30 -6.66 -2.54
CA GLY A 28 14.37 -6.52 -1.55
C GLY A 28 13.87 -6.11 -0.16
N LEU A 29 12.61 -6.40 0.18
CA LEU A 29 11.97 -6.03 1.44
C LEU A 29 11.66 -7.24 2.30
N LYS A 30 11.86 -7.12 3.61
CA LYS A 30 11.36 -8.10 4.58
C LYS A 30 9.89 -7.79 4.94
N PRO A 31 9.09 -8.79 5.35
CA PRO A 31 7.72 -8.57 5.80
C PRO A 31 7.57 -7.50 6.90
N GLY A 32 8.51 -7.47 7.86
CA GLY A 32 8.50 -6.46 8.91
C GLY A 32 8.77 -5.04 8.41
N GLU A 33 9.62 -4.88 7.39
CA GLU A 33 9.89 -3.57 6.77
C GLU A 33 8.68 -3.10 5.98
N ALA A 34 8.08 -3.98 5.18
CA ALA A 34 6.84 -3.70 4.45
C ALA A 34 5.69 -3.31 5.39
N PHE A 35 5.57 -3.97 6.55
CA PHE A 35 4.58 -3.61 7.57
C PHE A 35 4.84 -2.24 8.19
N ASN A 36 6.10 -1.90 8.50
CA ASN A 36 6.44 -0.57 9.00
C ASN A 36 6.16 0.52 7.94
N LEU A 37 6.41 0.25 6.66
CA LEU A 37 6.04 1.17 5.57
C LEU A 37 4.52 1.38 5.49
N LEU A 38 3.73 0.32 5.67
CA LEU A 38 2.26 0.43 5.77
C LEU A 38 1.85 1.34 6.93
N LEU A 39 2.43 1.16 8.12
CA LEU A 39 2.15 2.02 9.28
C LEU A 39 2.50 3.48 8.98
N ALA A 40 3.67 3.74 8.40
CA ALA A 40 4.09 5.08 8.00
C ALA A 40 3.11 5.71 7.00
N GLN A 41 2.61 4.95 6.01
CA GLN A 41 1.62 5.46 5.08
C GLN A 41 0.28 5.78 5.77
N ILE A 42 -0.14 4.97 6.74
CA ILE A 42 -1.37 5.25 7.51
C ILE A 42 -1.22 6.55 8.30
N GLU A 43 -0.07 6.76 8.93
CA GLU A 43 0.21 7.99 9.68
C GLU A 43 0.26 9.22 8.78
N LEU A 44 0.88 9.12 7.61
CA LEU A 44 1.01 10.20 6.63
C LEU A 44 -0.33 10.58 6.01
N ARG A 45 -1.14 9.59 5.61
CA ARG A 45 -2.40 9.81 4.89
C ARG A 45 -3.61 10.00 5.80
N LYS A 46 -3.46 9.76 7.11
CA LYS A 46 -4.58 9.69 8.07
C LYS A 46 -5.69 8.75 7.59
N GLY A 47 -5.30 7.66 6.94
CA GLY A 47 -6.20 6.73 6.26
C GLY A 47 -5.44 5.53 5.70
N LEU A 48 -6.17 4.55 5.13
CA LEU A 48 -5.53 3.39 4.52
C LEU A 48 -4.83 3.78 3.21
N PRO A 49 -3.67 3.16 2.87
CA PRO A 49 -2.93 3.48 1.65
C PRO A 49 -3.49 2.81 0.39
N PHE A 50 -4.72 2.32 0.47
CA PHE A 50 -5.47 1.75 -0.63
C PHE A 50 -6.94 2.09 -0.41
N GLU A 51 -7.69 2.15 -1.51
CA GLU A 51 -9.12 2.42 -1.47
C GLU A 51 -9.87 1.28 -0.77
N VAL A 52 -10.86 1.64 0.06
CA VAL A 52 -11.69 0.69 0.79
C VAL A 52 -13.12 0.89 0.35
N SER A 53 -13.60 -0.01 -0.50
CA SER A 53 -14.94 0.03 -1.07
C SER A 53 -15.60 -1.34 -1.01
N LEU A 54 -16.94 -1.36 -0.90
CA LEU A 54 -17.74 -2.59 -0.99
C LEU A 54 -18.08 -2.99 -2.43
N GLY A 55 -17.84 -2.09 -3.39
CA GLY A 55 -17.99 -2.34 -4.84
C GLY A 55 -16.67 -2.06 -5.54
N ALA A 56 -16.42 -2.73 -6.67
CA ALA A 56 -15.31 -2.34 -7.53
C ALA A 56 -15.51 -0.87 -7.93
N SER A 57 -14.54 0.00 -7.62
CA SER A 57 -14.57 1.35 -8.16
C SER A 57 -14.55 1.24 -9.68
N PRO A 58 -15.47 1.91 -10.39
CA PRO A 58 -15.49 1.86 -11.83
C PRO A 58 -14.10 2.24 -12.32
N LEU A 59 -13.53 1.42 -13.21
CA LEU A 59 -12.32 1.82 -13.92
C LEU A 59 -12.67 3.13 -14.61
N LEU A 60 -11.88 4.16 -14.36
CA LEU A 60 -11.96 5.41 -15.11
C LEU A 60 -11.89 5.06 -16.61
N SER A 61 -12.77 5.65 -17.41
CA SER A 61 -12.65 5.61 -18.86
C SER A 61 -11.29 6.16 -19.30
N ALA A 62 -10.86 5.83 -20.52
CA ALA A 62 -9.59 6.35 -21.04
C ALA A 62 -9.53 7.89 -21.02
N GLU A 63 -10.66 8.56 -21.22
CA GLU A 63 -10.81 10.02 -21.13
C GLU A 63 -10.61 10.51 -19.71
N GLU A 64 -11.33 9.95 -18.73
CA GLU A 64 -11.20 10.32 -17.31
C GLU A 64 -9.79 10.03 -16.75
N GLN A 65 -9.12 8.98 -17.25
CA GLN A 65 -7.71 8.77 -16.93
C GLN A 65 -6.87 9.91 -17.49
N GLY A 66 -7.02 10.22 -18.78
CA GLY A 66 -6.28 11.29 -19.46
C GLY A 66 -6.36 12.64 -18.76
N ASP A 67 -7.57 13.01 -18.31
CA ASP A 67 -7.78 14.25 -17.55
C ASP A 67 -7.04 14.25 -16.21
N ASN A 68 -7.04 13.12 -15.50
CA ASN A 68 -6.33 12.98 -14.22
C ASN A 68 -4.80 13.03 -14.38
N TRP A 69 -4.26 12.46 -15.48
CA TRP A 69 -2.85 12.60 -15.84
C TRP A 69 -2.48 14.06 -16.13
N ASN A 70 -3.37 14.77 -16.83
CA ASN A 70 -3.18 16.17 -17.21
C ASN A 70 -3.22 17.11 -15.99
N GLU A 71 -4.13 16.87 -15.04
CA GLU A 71 -4.19 17.60 -13.77
C GLU A 71 -2.97 17.34 -12.88
N SER A 72 -2.46 16.10 -12.86
CA SER A 72 -1.37 15.70 -11.96
C SER A 72 0.02 16.09 -12.46
N LEU A 73 0.25 16.08 -13.78
CA LEU A 73 1.57 16.28 -14.40
C LEU A 73 1.68 17.55 -15.25
N GLY A 74 0.56 18.26 -15.47
CA GLY A 74 0.47 19.42 -16.36
C GLY A 74 0.31 19.04 -17.84
N THR A 75 -0.20 19.99 -18.64
CA THR A 75 -0.38 19.84 -20.10
C THR A 75 0.97 19.77 -20.81
N TYR A 76 1.20 18.68 -21.54
CA TYR A 76 2.26 18.61 -22.57
C TYR A 76 1.91 19.48 -23.78
#